data_AF-A0A925ZLY6-F1
#
_entry.id   AF-A0A925ZLY6-F1
#
_cell.length_a   1.000
_cell.length_b   1.000
_cell.length_c   1.000
_cell.angle_alpha   90.00
_cell.angle_beta   90.00
_cell.angle_gamma   90.00
#
_symmetry.space_group_name_H-M   'P 1'
#
loop_
_entity.id
_entity.type
_entity.pdbx_description
1 polymer ?
#
loop_
_entity_poly.entity_id
_entity_poly.type
_entity_poly.pdbx_seq_one_letter_code
_entity_poly.pdbx_strand_id
1 'polypeptide(L)'
;AADAEAELRALPPPPDALAEVPDLPEHDEATVEDEPPKAIARRSTSGTSSSRSSMAGAVQLTPDKAYYLRHPKRAWGAPHVVGSTREAIATVKHKYPKVHRLAIGDISAQRGGRLSGHRSHQTGRDVDLGLYFVRPPPSYPKRFVPADGGKLDLAATWALIDAFYRQSKRPGGPVAIFLDFEVQGRLYQWARKHGVSRRVLLEVFQYPHGRWTRKGLVRHEPAHDDHMHVRFGSLPRDRERRSASTR
;
A
#
# COMPACT_ATOMS: atom_id res chain seq x y z
N ALA A 1 46.19 23.94 3.59
CA ALA A 1 45.38 25.09 3.18
C ALA A 1 45.33 25.10 1.67
N ALA A 2 44.12 25.08 1.10
CA ALA A 2 43.75 25.47 -0.28
C ALA A 2 44.48 24.73 -1.42
N ASP A 3 43.87 24.09 -2.41
CA ASP A 3 42.57 24.32 -3.05
C ASP A 3 42.06 23.00 -3.63
N ALA A 4 40.80 22.68 -3.33
CA ALA A 4 40.05 21.62 -3.99
C ALA A 4 38.76 22.23 -4.54
N GLU A 5 38.91 23.18 -5.46
CA GLU A 5 37.86 23.65 -6.35
C GLU A 5 38.30 23.43 -7.80
N ALA A 6 37.79 22.36 -8.42
CA ALA A 6 37.51 22.27 -9.84
C ALA A 6 37.05 20.84 -10.17
N GLU A 7 35.75 20.60 -10.18
CA GLU A 7 35.08 19.78 -11.21
C GLU A 7 33.56 19.87 -10.99
N LEU A 8 33.01 21.05 -11.31
CA LEU A 8 31.60 21.21 -11.60
C LEU A 8 31.40 20.82 -13.07
N ARG A 9 31.07 19.55 -13.34
CA ARG A 9 30.63 19.11 -14.67
C ARG A 9 29.18 18.64 -14.63
N ALA A 10 28.40 19.30 -15.48
CA ALA A 10 26.95 19.23 -15.63
C ALA A 10 26.40 17.79 -15.66
N LEU A 11 25.31 17.59 -14.92
CA LEU A 11 24.41 16.45 -15.11
C LEU A 11 23.80 16.54 -16.52
N PRO A 12 23.71 15.43 -17.27
CA PRO A 12 23.02 15.45 -18.56
C PRO A 12 21.53 15.76 -18.36
N PRO A 13 20.90 16.54 -19.25
CA PRO A 13 19.47 16.82 -19.17
C PRO A 13 18.65 15.53 -19.37
N PRO A 14 17.41 15.47 -18.86
CA PRO A 14 16.52 14.33 -19.10
C PRO A 14 16.21 14.21 -20.60
N PRO A 15 16.07 13.00 -21.15
CA PRO A 15 15.65 12.85 -22.53
C PRO A 15 14.18 13.25 -22.67
N ASP A 16 13.96 14.44 -23.24
CA ASP A 16 12.76 14.76 -24.00
C ASP A 16 13.02 14.38 -25.45
N ALA A 17 12.41 13.29 -25.91
CA ALA A 17 12.20 13.03 -27.32
C ALA A 17 11.08 12.00 -27.46
N LEU A 18 9.93 12.49 -27.90
CA LEU A 18 8.93 11.75 -28.65
C LEU A 18 9.65 11.00 -29.78
N ALA A 19 9.67 9.66 -29.71
CA ALA A 19 9.98 8.84 -30.86
C ALA A 19 8.66 8.40 -31.48
N GLU A 20 8.44 8.83 -32.72
CA GLU A 20 7.33 8.47 -33.60
C GLU A 20 7.15 6.95 -33.63
N VAL A 21 5.91 6.53 -33.42
CA VAL A 21 5.48 5.14 -33.57
C VAL A 21 5.05 4.97 -35.03
N PRO A 22 5.58 3.98 -35.79
CA PRO A 22 5.15 3.76 -37.15
C PRO A 22 3.70 3.26 -37.21
N ASP A 23 2.98 3.82 -38.17
CA ASP A 23 1.59 3.56 -38.53
C ASP A 23 1.40 2.07 -38.91
N LEU A 24 0.41 1.41 -38.32
CA LEU A 24 0.01 0.04 -38.64
C LEU A 24 -1.50 0.01 -38.86
N PRO A 25 -1.97 -0.78 -39.86
CA PRO A 25 -3.17 -0.46 -40.61
C PRO A 25 -4.47 -0.67 -39.84
N GLU A 26 -5.41 0.22 -40.13
CA GLU A 26 -6.84 0.12 -39.85
C GLU A 26 -7.40 -1.19 -40.43
N HIS A 27 -8.13 -1.94 -39.61
CA HIS A 27 -9.10 -2.91 -40.08
C HIS A 27 -10.43 -2.71 -39.34
N ASP A 28 -11.44 -2.58 -40.18
CA ASP A 28 -12.84 -2.23 -39.95
C ASP A 28 -13.60 -3.13 -38.97
N GLU A 29 -14.44 -2.43 -38.22
CA GLU A 29 -15.83 -2.70 -37.83
C GLU A 29 -16.34 -4.13 -37.62
N ALA A 30 -16.85 -4.36 -36.40
CA ALA A 30 -18.16 -4.98 -36.24
C ALA A 30 -18.87 -4.35 -35.04
N THR A 31 -19.87 -3.53 -35.34
CA THR A 31 -20.89 -2.99 -34.43
C THR A 31 -21.72 -4.12 -33.83
N VAL A 32 -21.88 -4.13 -32.51
CA VAL A 32 -23.07 -4.69 -31.84
C VAL A 32 -23.52 -3.71 -30.77
N GLU A 33 -24.57 -2.97 -31.09
CA GLU A 33 -25.40 -2.25 -30.13
C GLU A 33 -26.11 -3.28 -29.25
N ASP A 34 -26.08 -3.10 -27.92
CA ASP A 34 -27.07 -3.73 -27.04
C ASP A 34 -27.54 -2.69 -26.02
N GLU A 35 -28.83 -2.38 -26.09
CA GLU A 35 -29.53 -1.35 -25.33
C GLU A 35 -29.63 -1.69 -23.82
N PRO A 36 -29.77 -0.68 -22.95
CA PRO A 36 -29.90 -0.89 -21.51
C PRO A 36 -31.30 -1.41 -21.14
N PRO A 37 -31.45 -2.48 -20.33
CA PRO A 37 -32.77 -2.92 -19.92
C PRO A 37 -33.44 -1.93 -18.96
N LYS A 38 -34.68 -1.60 -19.33
CA LYS A 38 -35.66 -0.71 -18.69
C LYS A 38 -35.88 -0.99 -17.20
N ALA A 39 -36.05 0.10 -16.46
CA ALA A 39 -36.51 0.12 -15.07
C ALA A 39 -37.86 -0.58 -14.91
N ILE A 40 -37.92 -1.55 -13.99
CA ILE A 40 -39.17 -2.06 -13.44
C ILE A 40 -39.14 -1.78 -11.94
N ALA A 41 -39.91 -0.77 -11.53
CA ALA A 41 -40.18 -0.50 -10.13
C ALA A 41 -40.98 -1.65 -9.53
N ARG A 42 -40.38 -2.37 -8.58
CA ARG A 42 -41.10 -3.21 -7.61
C ARG A 42 -40.63 -2.86 -6.20
N ARG A 43 -41.53 -2.18 -5.47
CA ARG A 43 -41.47 -2.08 -4.00
C ARG A 43 -41.49 -3.49 -3.43
N SER A 44 -40.43 -3.86 -2.72
CA SER A 44 -40.43 -4.99 -1.79
C SER A 44 -39.94 -4.50 -0.44
N THR A 45 -40.90 -4.11 0.40
CA THR A 45 -40.73 -4.04 1.85
C THR A 45 -40.81 -5.44 2.42
N SER A 46 -39.69 -5.98 2.91
CA SER A 46 -39.67 -6.93 4.05
C SER A 46 -38.28 -7.55 4.22
N GLY A 47 -37.83 -7.61 5.46
CA GLY A 47 -36.90 -8.66 5.88
C GLY A 47 -35.53 -8.14 6.29
N THR A 48 -35.39 -7.84 7.58
CA THR A 48 -34.16 -7.94 8.36
C THR A 48 -33.40 -9.22 8.00
N SER A 49 -32.52 -9.15 7.00
CA SER A 49 -31.41 -10.07 6.85
C SER A 49 -30.25 -9.48 7.64
N SER A 50 -30.13 -9.92 8.89
CA SER A 50 -28.92 -9.72 9.67
C SER A 50 -27.78 -10.42 8.93
N SER A 51 -27.05 -9.69 8.09
CA SER A 51 -25.80 -10.17 7.53
C SER A 51 -24.90 -10.53 8.71
N ARG A 52 -24.74 -11.82 8.99
CA ARG A 52 -23.72 -12.32 9.91
C ARG A 52 -22.40 -11.67 9.49
N SER A 53 -21.86 -10.86 10.40
CA SER A 53 -20.66 -10.01 10.26
C SER A 53 -19.70 -10.47 9.16
N SER A 54 -19.43 -9.60 8.18
CA SER A 54 -18.37 -9.80 7.18
C SER A 54 -16.95 -9.84 7.79
N MET A 55 -16.86 -9.80 9.13
CA MET A 55 -15.67 -9.74 9.97
C MET A 55 -15.76 -10.71 11.16
N ALA A 56 -16.44 -11.86 10.99
CA ALA A 56 -16.43 -12.91 12.02
C ALA A 56 -14.98 -13.32 12.36
N GLY A 57 -14.60 -13.21 13.64
CA GLY A 57 -13.24 -13.50 14.10
C GLY A 57 -12.22 -12.37 13.92
N ALA A 58 -12.65 -11.15 13.60
CA ALA A 58 -11.78 -9.99 13.59
C ALA A 58 -11.16 -9.74 14.97
N VAL A 59 -9.89 -9.34 14.97
CA VAL A 59 -9.14 -9.00 16.18
C VAL A 59 -8.71 -7.55 16.13
N GLN A 60 -8.69 -6.91 17.29
CA GLN A 60 -8.19 -5.55 17.42
C GLN A 60 -6.68 -5.58 17.56
N LEU A 61 -6.00 -4.75 16.79
CA LEU A 61 -4.60 -4.44 17.03
C LEU A 61 -4.51 -3.62 18.31
N THR A 62 -3.74 -4.11 19.29
CA THR A 62 -3.56 -3.47 20.59
C THR A 62 -2.30 -2.61 20.63
N PRO A 63 -2.18 -1.63 21.54
CA PRO A 63 -0.97 -0.81 21.66
C PRO A 63 0.30 -1.63 21.93
N ASP A 64 1.43 -1.16 21.38
CA ASP A 64 2.75 -1.79 21.52
C ASP A 64 3.87 -0.74 21.63
N LYS A 65 5.03 -1.12 22.14
CA LYS A 65 6.23 -0.26 22.20
C LYS A 65 6.86 0.00 20.84
N ALA A 66 6.51 -0.75 19.80
CA ALA A 66 7.03 -0.60 18.44
C ALA A 66 6.20 0.35 17.56
N TYR A 67 4.96 0.67 17.94
CA TYR A 67 4.07 1.52 17.14
C TYR A 67 3.05 2.31 17.96
N TYR A 68 2.48 3.35 17.37
CA TYR A 68 1.32 4.09 17.85
C TYR A 68 0.06 3.66 17.09
N LEU A 69 -1.09 3.67 17.75
CA LEU A 69 -2.39 3.54 17.09
C LEU A 69 -3.05 4.92 17.02
N ARG A 70 -3.29 5.43 15.82
CA ARG A 70 -3.93 6.74 15.63
C ARG A 70 -5.42 6.67 15.96
N HIS A 71 -6.09 5.59 15.56
CA HIS A 71 -7.52 5.40 15.78
C HIS A 71 -7.82 3.97 16.29
N PRO A 72 -7.69 3.71 17.61
CA PRO A 72 -7.91 2.36 18.15
C PRO A 72 -9.28 1.75 17.78
N LYS A 73 -10.34 2.56 17.66
CA LYS A 73 -11.69 2.11 17.25
C LYS A 73 -11.76 1.61 15.80
N ARG A 74 -10.75 1.94 14.97
CA ARG A 74 -10.63 1.55 13.56
C ARG A 74 -9.47 0.57 13.32
N ALA A 75 -8.91 0.01 14.39
CA ALA A 75 -7.76 -0.89 14.33
C ALA A 75 -8.18 -2.37 14.38
N TRP A 76 -9.29 -2.73 13.73
CA TRP A 76 -9.77 -4.12 13.68
C TRP A 76 -9.43 -4.75 12.34
N GLY A 77 -8.92 -5.97 12.34
CA GLY A 77 -8.52 -6.66 11.12
C GLY A 77 -8.69 -8.18 11.22
N ALA A 78 -8.52 -8.85 10.09
CA ALA A 78 -8.40 -10.30 10.10
C ALA A 78 -7.15 -10.71 10.90
N PRO A 79 -7.16 -11.86 11.62
CA PRO A 79 -6.05 -12.28 12.46
C PRO A 79 -4.70 -12.33 11.74
N HIS A 80 -4.67 -12.81 10.48
CA HIS A 80 -3.44 -12.87 9.70
C HIS A 80 -2.92 -11.47 9.32
N VAL A 81 -3.80 -10.50 9.09
CA VAL A 81 -3.44 -9.12 8.75
C VAL A 81 -2.79 -8.42 9.94
N VAL A 82 -3.41 -8.55 11.12
CA VAL A 82 -2.88 -8.02 12.38
C VAL A 82 -1.55 -8.69 12.72
N GLY A 83 -1.47 -10.02 12.58
CA GLY A 83 -0.25 -10.79 12.79
C GLY A 83 0.90 -10.36 11.86
N SER A 84 0.66 -10.34 10.55
CA SER A 84 1.67 -9.95 9.55
C SER A 84 2.14 -8.51 9.72
N THR A 85 1.24 -7.59 10.07
CA THR A 85 1.59 -6.18 10.35
C THR A 85 2.53 -6.09 11.56
N ARG A 86 2.22 -6.79 12.66
CA ARG A 86 3.08 -6.83 13.86
C ARG A 86 4.44 -7.45 13.56
N GLU A 87 4.47 -8.56 12.81
CA GLU A 87 5.70 -9.25 12.41
C GLU A 87 6.60 -8.34 11.54
N ALA A 88 6.02 -7.59 10.59
CA ALA A 88 6.77 -6.70 9.72
C ALA A 88 7.40 -5.54 10.54
N ILE A 89 6.63 -4.92 11.44
CA ILE A 89 7.14 -3.84 12.30
C ILE A 89 8.20 -4.37 13.28
N ALA A 90 7.99 -5.55 13.86
CA ALA A 90 8.97 -6.19 14.73
C ALA A 90 10.28 -6.49 13.99
N THR A 91 10.21 -6.90 12.71
CA THR A 91 11.38 -7.10 11.84
C THR A 91 12.18 -5.81 11.70
N VAL A 92 11.51 -4.67 11.44
CA VAL A 92 12.18 -3.37 11.36
C VAL A 92 12.81 -3.00 12.70
N LYS A 93 12.08 -3.16 13.81
CA LYS A 93 12.58 -2.82 15.15
C LYS A 93 13.78 -3.67 15.56
N HIS A 94 13.80 -4.95 15.19
CA HIS A 94 14.92 -5.84 15.43
C HIS A 94 16.17 -5.39 14.63
N LYS A 95 15.98 -5.06 13.35
CA LYS A 95 17.07 -4.60 12.47
C LYS A 95 17.58 -3.21 12.85
N TYR A 96 16.70 -2.33 13.35
CA TYR A 96 17.01 -0.96 13.74
C TYR A 96 16.48 -0.68 15.16
N PRO A 97 17.18 -1.12 16.22
CA PRO A 97 16.69 -1.00 17.59
C PRO A 97 16.37 0.44 18.04
N LYS A 98 17.03 1.44 17.44
CA LYS A 98 16.83 2.86 17.73
C LYS A 98 15.74 3.53 16.89
N VAL A 99 15.12 2.82 15.92
CA VAL A 99 14.04 3.38 15.11
C VAL A 99 12.88 3.82 16.01
N HIS A 100 12.28 4.98 15.69
CA HIS A 100 11.10 5.45 16.41
C HIS A 100 9.90 4.53 16.19
N ARG A 101 8.86 4.71 17.00
CA ARG A 101 7.60 3.98 16.87
C ARG A 101 6.89 4.36 15.58
N LEU A 102 6.42 3.36 14.83
CA LEU A 102 5.64 3.59 13.61
C LEU A 102 4.22 4.05 13.95
N ALA A 103 3.65 4.99 13.21
CA ALA A 103 2.23 5.32 13.31
C ALA A 103 1.41 4.34 12.46
N ILE A 104 0.41 3.71 13.08
CA ILE A 104 -0.58 2.89 12.38
C ILE A 104 -1.91 3.66 12.37
N GLY A 105 -2.48 3.80 11.17
CA GLY A 105 -3.74 4.46 10.91
C GLY A 105 -4.92 3.50 11.03
N ASP A 106 -5.77 3.53 10.00
CA ASP A 106 -7.00 2.73 9.96
C ASP A 106 -6.71 1.31 9.42
N ILE A 107 -7.54 0.36 9.85
CA ILE A 107 -7.59 -1.03 9.34
C ILE A 107 -9.02 -1.36 8.90
N SER A 108 -9.94 -1.31 9.86
CA SER A 108 -11.39 -1.35 9.65
C SER A 108 -12.13 -1.10 10.97
N ALA A 109 -13.44 -0.86 10.88
CA ALA A 109 -14.32 -0.94 12.06
C ALA A 109 -14.43 -2.39 12.55
N GLN A 110 -14.81 -2.59 13.83
CA GLN A 110 -14.93 -3.93 14.44
C GLN A 110 -15.76 -4.93 13.63
N ARG A 111 -16.83 -4.45 12.98
CA ARG A 111 -17.72 -5.28 12.15
C ARG A 111 -17.48 -5.08 10.65
N GLY A 112 -16.43 -4.38 10.27
CA GLY A 112 -16.15 -3.98 8.90
C GLY A 112 -17.15 -2.94 8.38
N GLY A 113 -17.38 -2.95 7.07
CA GLY A 113 -18.29 -2.04 6.37
C GLY A 113 -17.65 -0.69 5.99
N ARG A 114 -18.46 0.19 5.41
CA ARG A 114 -17.99 1.50 4.92
C ARG A 114 -17.37 2.31 6.06
N LEU A 115 -16.14 2.78 5.83
CA LEU A 115 -15.42 3.62 6.78
C LEU A 115 -15.31 5.04 6.22
N SER A 116 -15.75 6.03 6.98
CA SER A 116 -15.73 7.43 6.52
C SER A 116 -14.31 7.89 6.20
N GLY A 117 -14.14 8.52 5.04
CA GLY A 117 -12.85 8.95 4.50
C GLY A 117 -12.15 7.90 3.63
N HIS A 118 -12.69 6.68 3.51
CA HIS A 118 -12.02 5.57 2.83
C HIS A 118 -12.92 4.92 1.76
N ARG A 119 -12.32 4.61 0.60
CA ARG A 119 -12.96 3.76 -0.42
C ARG A 119 -12.81 2.26 -0.10
N SER A 120 -11.79 1.90 0.68
CA SER A 120 -11.42 0.55 1.12
C SER A 120 -11.58 0.41 2.65
N HIS A 121 -10.80 -0.45 3.32
CA HIS A 121 -10.85 -0.66 4.79
C HIS A 121 -12.15 -1.29 5.32
N GLN A 122 -12.90 -1.95 4.45
CA GLN A 122 -14.23 -2.47 4.81
C GLN A 122 -14.21 -3.92 5.32
N THR A 123 -13.14 -4.66 5.04
CA THR A 123 -13.07 -6.10 5.30
C THR A 123 -11.86 -6.49 6.17
N GLY A 124 -11.25 -5.55 6.88
CA GLY A 124 -10.11 -5.83 7.77
C GLY A 124 -8.86 -6.36 7.05
N ARG A 125 -8.68 -6.02 5.77
CA ARG A 125 -7.58 -6.45 4.90
C ARG A 125 -6.75 -5.31 4.35
N ASP A 126 -7.01 -4.11 4.80
CA ASP A 126 -6.28 -2.90 4.45
C ASP A 126 -5.66 -2.36 5.74
N VAL A 127 -4.47 -1.78 5.69
CA VAL A 127 -3.79 -1.16 6.84
C VAL A 127 -3.04 0.07 6.37
N ASP A 128 -3.28 1.22 7.00
CA ASP A 128 -2.50 2.43 6.74
C ASP A 128 -1.32 2.52 7.70
N LEU A 129 -0.12 2.71 7.17
CA LEU A 129 1.12 2.79 7.93
C LEU A 129 1.85 4.07 7.57
N GLY A 130 2.21 4.88 8.57
CA GLY A 130 3.04 6.04 8.35
C GLY A 130 4.44 5.64 7.84
N LEU A 131 5.24 6.63 7.47
CA LEU A 131 6.63 6.41 7.09
C LEU A 131 7.55 6.46 8.33
N TYR A 132 8.75 5.90 8.21
CA TYR A 132 9.81 6.08 9.19
C TYR A 132 10.67 7.29 8.84
N PHE A 133 11.02 8.08 9.84
CA PHE A 133 11.87 9.25 9.74
C PHE A 133 13.09 9.07 10.66
N VAL A 134 14.21 9.69 10.32
CA VAL A 134 15.41 9.64 11.18
C VAL A 134 15.10 10.23 12.56
N ARG A 135 14.22 11.26 12.58
CA ARG A 135 13.55 11.76 13.79
C ARG A 135 12.08 12.00 13.46
N PRO A 136 11.14 11.58 14.33
CA PRO A 136 9.72 11.80 14.08
C PRO A 136 9.42 13.31 14.04
N PRO A 137 8.74 13.80 12.99
CA PRO A 137 8.33 15.21 12.90
C PRO A 137 7.32 15.58 14.01
N PRO A 138 7.16 16.88 14.36
CA PRO A 138 6.33 17.30 15.50
C PRO A 138 4.86 16.85 15.46
N SER A 139 4.26 16.71 14.28
CA SER A 139 2.88 16.27 14.09
C SER A 139 2.70 14.75 14.18
N TYR A 140 3.79 13.99 14.24
CA TYR A 140 3.79 12.54 14.35
C TYR A 140 3.55 12.12 15.81
N PRO A 141 2.68 11.13 16.12
CA PRO A 141 1.88 10.30 15.21
C PRO A 141 0.46 10.85 14.97
N LYS A 142 0.12 12.06 15.43
CA LYS A 142 -1.25 12.61 15.34
C LYS A 142 -1.76 12.62 13.89
N ARG A 143 -0.87 12.92 12.94
CA ARG A 143 -1.09 12.83 11.50
C ARG A 143 -0.03 11.96 10.87
N PHE A 144 -0.34 11.41 9.70
CA PHE A 144 0.71 10.98 8.78
C PHE A 144 1.46 12.22 8.28
N VAL A 145 2.73 12.04 7.96
CA VAL A 145 3.62 13.12 7.56
C VAL A 145 4.19 12.77 6.20
N PRO A 146 4.06 13.67 5.20
CA PRO A 146 4.66 13.50 3.89
C PRO A 146 6.14 13.13 3.94
N ALA A 147 6.60 12.38 2.95
CA ALA A 147 7.99 11.93 2.86
C ALA A 147 9.02 13.07 2.78
N ASP A 148 8.59 14.29 2.46
CA ASP A 148 9.37 15.53 2.46
C ASP A 148 9.17 16.38 3.73
N GLY A 149 8.12 16.13 4.52
CA GLY A 149 7.82 16.77 5.80
C GLY A 149 8.80 16.42 6.94
N GLY A 150 9.85 15.65 6.64
CA GLY A 150 10.95 15.33 7.53
C GLY A 150 12.05 14.54 6.81
N LYS A 151 13.13 14.24 7.53
CA LYS A 151 14.19 13.38 6.99
C LYS A 151 13.74 11.92 6.98
N LEU A 152 13.18 11.46 5.86
CA LEU A 152 12.77 10.07 5.66
C LEU A 152 13.92 9.10 5.98
N ASP A 153 13.66 8.12 6.83
CA ASP A 153 14.57 7.02 7.10
C ASP A 153 14.36 5.95 6.03
N LEU A 154 15.09 6.08 4.93
CA LEU A 154 15.02 5.17 3.78
C LEU A 154 15.36 3.73 4.16
N ALA A 155 16.25 3.51 5.14
CA ALA A 155 16.67 2.18 5.55
C ALA A 155 15.57 1.44 6.32
N ALA A 156 14.98 2.10 7.31
CA ALA A 156 13.87 1.54 8.07
C ALA A 156 12.60 1.41 7.23
N THR A 157 12.30 2.41 6.39
CA THR A 157 11.16 2.40 5.47
C THR A 157 11.29 1.29 4.43
N TRP A 158 12.48 1.09 3.85
CA TRP A 158 12.76 -0.04 2.96
C TRP A 158 12.60 -1.38 3.68
N ALA A 159 13.12 -1.52 4.91
CA ALA A 159 13.00 -2.78 5.65
C ALA A 159 11.55 -3.18 5.94
N LEU A 160 10.66 -2.19 6.11
CA LEU A 160 9.22 -2.45 6.24
C LEU A 160 8.64 -3.03 4.94
N ILE A 161 8.95 -2.40 3.80
CA ILE A 161 8.51 -2.86 2.48
C ILE A 161 9.08 -4.24 2.16
N ASP A 162 10.36 -4.47 2.44
CA ASP A 162 11.02 -5.77 2.23
C ASP A 162 10.40 -6.86 3.10
N ALA A 163 10.03 -6.58 4.35
CA ALA A 163 9.31 -7.52 5.20
C ALA A 163 7.94 -7.89 4.60
N PHE A 164 7.16 -6.90 4.14
CA PHE A 164 5.89 -7.16 3.46
C PHE A 164 6.06 -7.90 2.14
N TYR A 165 7.12 -7.59 1.38
CA TYR A 165 7.44 -8.29 0.16
C TYR A 165 7.74 -9.77 0.40
N ARG A 166 8.51 -10.11 1.45
CA ARG A 166 8.72 -11.51 1.83
C ARG A 166 7.42 -12.19 2.25
N GLN A 167 6.57 -11.50 3.01
CA GLN A 167 5.25 -12.00 3.41
C GLN A 167 4.29 -12.17 2.22
N SER A 168 4.42 -11.38 1.15
CA SER A 168 3.56 -11.45 -0.05
C SER A 168 3.62 -12.80 -0.75
N LYS A 169 4.69 -13.58 -0.52
CA LYS A 169 4.88 -14.91 -1.08
C LYS A 169 4.11 -16.01 -0.33
N ARG A 170 3.44 -15.67 0.78
CA ARG A 170 2.64 -16.59 1.61
C ARG A 170 1.13 -16.39 1.35
N PRO A 171 0.28 -17.42 1.55
CA PRO A 171 -1.17 -17.26 1.46
C PRO A 171 -1.70 -16.15 2.40
N GLY A 172 -2.54 -15.27 1.86
CA GLY A 172 -3.08 -14.13 2.61
C GLY A 172 -2.11 -12.96 2.82
N GLY A 173 -0.88 -13.03 2.30
CA GLY A 173 0.10 -11.95 2.37
C GLY A 173 -0.32 -10.67 1.61
N PRO A 174 0.47 -9.59 1.71
CA PRO A 174 0.27 -8.38 0.95
C PRO A 174 0.17 -8.65 -0.56
N VAL A 175 -0.83 -8.06 -1.21
CA VAL A 175 -1.05 -8.12 -2.66
C VAL A 175 -0.88 -6.77 -3.35
N ALA A 176 -0.87 -5.68 -2.57
CA ALA A 176 -0.51 -4.35 -3.01
C ALA A 176 -0.04 -3.50 -1.81
N ILE A 177 0.87 -2.58 -2.08
CA ILE A 177 1.22 -1.47 -1.19
C ILE A 177 1.05 -0.20 -2.00
N PHE A 178 0.11 0.68 -1.64
CA PHE A 178 -0.04 1.96 -2.32
C PHE A 178 0.85 3.00 -1.66
N LEU A 179 1.69 3.62 -2.47
CA LEU A 179 2.70 4.59 -2.06
C LEU A 179 3.03 5.49 -3.24
N ASP A 180 3.20 6.79 -2.99
CA ASP A 180 3.50 7.76 -4.03
C ASP A 180 4.72 7.36 -4.90
N PHE A 181 4.67 7.71 -6.19
CA PHE A 181 5.63 7.25 -7.19
C PHE A 181 7.04 7.85 -6.97
N GLU A 182 7.13 9.08 -6.46
CA GLU A 182 8.41 9.72 -6.17
C GLU A 182 9.04 9.13 -4.91
N VAL A 183 8.22 8.81 -3.90
CA VAL A 183 8.67 8.10 -2.71
C VAL A 183 9.19 6.70 -3.07
N GLN A 184 8.52 5.99 -3.98
CA GLN A 184 9.03 4.73 -4.54
C GLN A 184 10.40 4.94 -5.20
N GLY A 185 10.58 5.99 -6.00
CA GLY A 185 11.85 6.31 -6.65
C GLY A 185 13.01 6.49 -5.66
N ARG A 186 12.78 7.23 -4.58
CA ARG A 186 13.77 7.44 -3.50
C ARG A 186 14.17 6.11 -2.85
N LEU A 187 13.20 5.27 -2.52
CA LEU A 187 13.43 3.95 -1.91
C LEU A 187 14.12 2.98 -2.88
N TYR A 188 13.70 2.95 -4.14
CA TYR A 188 14.31 2.15 -5.20
C TYR A 188 15.80 2.48 -5.35
N GLN A 189 16.13 3.76 -5.46
CA GLN A 189 17.52 4.21 -5.62
C GLN A 189 18.37 3.86 -4.41
N TRP A 190 17.82 4.08 -3.20
CA TRP A 190 18.50 3.70 -1.96
C TRP A 190 18.74 2.18 -1.91
N ALA A 191 17.71 1.36 -2.12
CA ALA A 191 17.81 -0.09 -2.06
C ALA A 191 18.79 -0.65 -3.10
N ARG A 192 18.78 -0.10 -4.33
CA ARG A 192 19.75 -0.44 -5.38
C ARG A 192 21.19 -0.12 -4.95
N LYS A 193 21.42 1.07 -4.39
CA LYS A 193 22.75 1.49 -3.89
C LYS A 193 23.24 0.59 -2.73
N HIS A 194 22.32 -0.05 -2.01
CA HIS A 194 22.61 -0.96 -0.90
C HIS A 194 22.53 -2.44 -1.29
N GLY A 195 22.71 -2.76 -2.57
CA GLY A 195 22.94 -4.14 -3.04
C GLY A 195 21.68 -4.96 -3.33
N VAL A 196 20.48 -4.37 -3.29
CA VAL A 196 19.26 -5.09 -3.70
C VAL A 196 19.27 -5.25 -5.22
N SER A 197 19.18 -6.50 -5.68
CA SER A 197 19.23 -6.82 -7.11
C SER A 197 18.10 -6.14 -7.89
N ARG A 198 18.39 -5.74 -9.13
CA ARG A 198 17.39 -5.15 -10.04
C ARG A 198 16.15 -6.03 -10.17
N ARG A 199 16.32 -7.36 -10.25
CA ARG A 199 15.20 -8.31 -10.34
C ARG A 199 14.24 -8.15 -9.16
N VAL A 200 14.76 -8.16 -7.93
CA VAL A 200 13.93 -7.95 -6.72
C VAL A 200 13.28 -6.57 -6.75
N LEU A 201 14.01 -5.52 -7.13
CA LEU A 201 13.44 -4.18 -7.17
C LEU A 201 12.27 -4.05 -8.15
N LEU A 202 12.33 -4.72 -9.30
CA LEU A 202 11.24 -4.72 -10.29
C LEU A 202 10.05 -5.62 -9.87
N GLU A 203 10.26 -6.59 -8.98
CA GLU A 203 9.17 -7.32 -8.32
C GLU A 203 8.51 -6.48 -7.22
N VAL A 204 9.30 -5.66 -6.52
CA VAL A 204 8.82 -4.83 -5.40
C VAL A 204 8.15 -3.56 -5.90
N PHE A 205 8.77 -2.77 -6.76
CA PHE A 205 8.30 -1.44 -7.15
C PHE A 205 7.71 -1.39 -8.56
N GLN A 206 6.68 -0.57 -8.71
CA GLN A 206 6.20 -0.11 -10.01
C GLN A 206 7.21 0.82 -10.68
N TYR A 207 7.89 1.68 -9.91
CA TYR A 207 9.05 2.45 -10.39
C TYR A 207 10.17 1.50 -10.86
N PRO A 208 10.80 1.70 -12.04
CA PRO A 208 10.71 2.87 -12.92
C PRO A 208 9.77 2.70 -14.13
N HIS A 209 8.91 1.67 -14.19
CA HIS A 209 8.12 1.35 -15.39
C HIS A 209 7.03 2.37 -15.76
N GLY A 210 6.83 3.39 -14.94
CA GLY A 210 5.84 4.46 -15.15
C GLY A 210 4.63 4.32 -14.23
N ARG A 211 4.06 5.47 -13.82
CA ARG A 211 3.02 5.59 -12.79
C ARG A 211 1.67 4.95 -13.15
N TRP A 212 1.47 4.60 -14.41
CA TRP A 212 0.24 3.98 -14.92
C TRP A 212 0.32 2.45 -15.07
N THR A 213 1.51 1.87 -14.90
CA THR A 213 1.66 0.41 -14.98
C THR A 213 1.13 -0.26 -13.72
N ARG A 214 0.65 -1.51 -13.78
CA ARG A 214 0.22 -2.24 -12.57
C ARG A 214 1.28 -3.23 -12.07
N LYS A 215 2.54 -3.05 -12.49
CA LYS A 215 3.68 -3.91 -12.17
C LYS A 215 4.17 -3.62 -10.75
N GLY A 216 4.76 -4.61 -10.11
CA GLY A 216 5.27 -4.51 -8.74
C GLY A 216 4.20 -4.70 -7.65
N LEU A 217 4.68 -4.97 -6.44
CA LEU A 217 3.87 -5.01 -5.22
C LEU A 217 3.49 -3.58 -4.77
N VAL A 218 4.46 -2.67 -4.78
CA VAL A 218 4.31 -1.25 -4.45
C VAL A 218 3.87 -0.49 -5.69
N ARG A 219 2.74 0.21 -5.60
CA ARG A 219 2.05 0.85 -6.72
C ARG A 219 1.65 2.27 -6.36
N HIS A 220 1.71 3.16 -7.35
CA HIS A 220 1.29 4.54 -7.17
C HIS A 220 -0.22 4.62 -6.96
N GLU A 221 -0.59 5.46 -6.00
CA GLU A 221 -1.94 5.97 -5.81
C GLU A 221 -1.80 7.44 -5.37
N PRO A 222 -2.58 8.39 -5.91
CA PRO A 222 -2.56 9.78 -5.48
C PRO A 222 -2.76 9.93 -3.96
N ALA A 223 -2.13 10.95 -3.37
CA ALA A 223 -2.20 11.29 -1.93
C ALA A 223 -1.67 10.21 -0.95
N HIS A 224 -0.79 9.31 -1.43
CA HIS A 224 -0.08 8.33 -0.60
C HIS A 224 1.41 8.70 -0.46
N ASP A 225 1.71 9.99 -0.33
CA ASP A 225 3.05 10.52 -0.12
C ASP A 225 3.43 10.61 1.38
N ASP A 226 2.45 10.51 2.28
CA ASP A 226 2.61 10.56 3.74
C ASP A 226 2.44 9.21 4.46
N HIS A 227 1.91 8.20 3.77
CA HIS A 227 1.69 6.86 4.29
C HIS A 227 1.72 5.78 3.22
N MET A 228 1.88 4.52 3.66
CA MET A 228 1.68 3.31 2.87
C MET A 228 0.31 2.73 3.19
N HIS A 229 -0.52 2.51 2.16
CA HIS A 229 -1.72 1.68 2.30
C HIS A 229 -1.37 0.25 1.90
N VAL A 230 -1.37 -0.69 2.84
CA VAL A 230 -1.07 -2.10 2.57
C VAL A 230 -2.38 -2.88 2.43
N ARG A 231 -2.57 -3.56 1.28
CA ARG A 231 -3.70 -4.47 1.06
C ARG A 231 -3.26 -5.92 1.09
N PHE A 232 -3.96 -6.72 1.88
CA PHE A 232 -3.73 -8.15 2.05
C PHE A 232 -4.70 -9.01 1.23
N GLY A 233 -4.19 -10.15 0.77
CA GLY A 233 -4.98 -11.19 0.13
C GLY A 233 -5.94 -11.87 1.10
N SER A 234 -7.02 -12.44 0.55
CA SER A 234 -7.87 -13.37 1.28
C SER A 234 -7.14 -14.70 1.49
N LEU A 235 -7.38 -15.35 2.63
CA LEU A 235 -6.93 -16.73 2.82
C LEU A 235 -7.74 -17.67 1.91
N PRO A 236 -7.19 -18.84 1.52
CA PRO A 236 -7.91 -19.81 0.70
C PRO A 236 -9.29 -20.17 1.26
N ARG A 237 -9.38 -20.38 2.58
CA ARG A 237 -10.63 -20.71 3.31
C ARG A 237 -11.68 -19.60 3.25
N ASP A 238 -11.28 -18.34 3.07
CA ASP A 238 -12.21 -17.21 2.96
C ASP A 238 -12.83 -17.11 1.56
N ARG A 239 -12.13 -17.62 0.54
CA ARG A 239 -12.62 -17.64 -0.85
C ARG A 239 -13.74 -18.66 -1.02
N GLU A 240 -13.58 -19.84 -0.44
CA GLU A 240 -14.58 -20.92 -0.46
C GLU A 240 -15.91 -20.48 0.16
N ARG A 241 -15.88 -19.76 1.29
CA ARG A 241 -17.09 -19.22 1.94
C ARG A 241 -17.84 -18.21 1.08
N ARG A 242 -17.13 -17.39 0.29
CA ARG A 242 -17.77 -16.42 -0.62
C ARG A 242 -18.46 -17.13 -1.80
N SER A 243 -17.82 -18.14 -2.37
CA SER A 243 -18.40 -18.95 -3.44
C SER A 243 -19.64 -19.72 -3.00
N ALA A 244 -19.66 -20.19 -1.74
CA ALA A 244 -20.82 -20.89 -1.17
C ALA A 244 -21.99 -19.96 -0.80
N SER A 245 -21.73 -18.67 -0.54
CA SER A 245 -22.78 -17.69 -0.20
C SER A 245 -23.44 -17.04 -1.42
N THR A 246 -22.97 -17.33 -2.63
CA THR A 246 -23.48 -16.79 -3.90
C THR A 246 -24.28 -17.84 -4.69
N ARG A 247 -24.47 -19.05 -4.13
CA ARG A 247 -25.37 -20.09 -4.64
C ARG A 247 -26.57 -20.19 -3.72
#